data_AF-A0A800JDI4-F1
#
_entry.id   AF-A0A800JDI4-F1
#
_cell.length_a   1.000
_cell.length_b   1.000
_cell.length_c   1.000
_cell.angle_alpha   90.00
_cell.angle_beta   90.00
_cell.angle_gamma   90.00
#
_symmetry.space_group_name_H-M   'P 1'
#
loop_
_entity.id
_entity.type
_entity.pdbx_description
1 polymer ?
#
loop_
_entity_poly.entity_id
_entity_poly.type
_entity_poly.pdbx_seq_one_letter_code
_entity_poly.pdbx_strand_id
1 'polypeptide(L)' 'EFHEATNRKGLEILDRVGGGDSFASGLIYGFLATGDPQQAVEYGAAHGALAMTTPGDTSMATLAEVERLIGGGSARVQR' A
#
# COMPACT_ATOMS: atom_id res chain seq x y z
N GLU A 1 -9.86 -8.69 -17.63
CA GLU A 1 -8.51 -8.12 -17.79
C GLU A 1 -7.71 -8.44 -16.53
N PHE A 2 -6.39 -8.59 -16.62
CA PHE A 2 -5.54 -8.84 -15.46
C PHE A 2 -4.89 -7.52 -15.03
N HIS A 3 -4.99 -7.18 -13.75
CA HIS A 3 -4.41 -5.95 -13.19
C HIS A 3 -3.29 -6.33 -12.24
N GLU A 4 -2.12 -5.74 -12.47
CA GLU A 4 -0.92 -5.95 -11.67
C GLU A 4 -0.45 -4.61 -11.14
N ALA A 5 -0.13 -4.55 -9.84
CA ALA A 5 0.43 -3.36 -9.24
C ALA A 5 1.92 -3.24 -9.55
N THR A 6 2.44 -2.02 -9.48
CA THR A 6 3.85 -1.72 -9.66
C THR A 6 4.71 -2.53 -8.69
N ASN A 7 5.70 -3.24 -9.23
CA ASN A 7 6.64 -4.02 -8.44
C ASN A 7 7.61 -3.10 -7.68
N ARG A 8 7.39 -2.98 -6.36
CA ARG A 8 8.15 -2.12 -5.45
C ARG A 8 9.39 -2.87 -4.95
N LYS A 9 10.49 -2.77 -5.69
CA LYS A 9 11.77 -3.39 -5.35
C LYS A 9 12.45 -2.67 -4.17
N GLY A 10 13.16 -3.42 -3.33
CA GLY A 10 13.97 -2.85 -2.23
C GLY A 10 13.15 -2.40 -1.02
N LEU A 11 11.96 -2.96 -0.80
CA LEU A 11 11.21 -2.78 0.43
C LEU A 11 11.98 -3.36 1.61
N GLU A 12 12.35 -2.50 2.55
CA GLU A 12 12.86 -2.94 3.86
C GLU A 12 11.67 -3.48 4.67
N ILE A 13 11.56 -4.81 4.71
CA ILE A 13 10.53 -5.50 5.48
C ILE A 13 10.96 -5.48 6.94
N LEU A 14 10.24 -4.73 7.77
CA LEU A 14 10.45 -4.69 9.21
C LEU A 14 9.62 -5.77 9.90
N ASP A 15 8.34 -5.89 9.54
CA ASP A 15 7.41 -6.92 9.97
C ASP A 15 6.51 -7.32 8.80
N ARG A 16 6.07 -8.58 8.72
CA ARG A 16 5.15 -9.04 7.67
C ARG A 16 3.70 -9.09 8.14
N VAL A 17 3.45 -9.00 9.45
CA VAL A 17 2.10 -9.04 10.00
C VAL A 17 1.33 -7.78 9.56
N GLY A 18 0.03 -7.92 9.29
CA GLY A 18 -0.84 -6.81 8.85
C GLY A 18 -0.69 -6.37 7.40
N GLY A 19 0.31 -6.86 6.66
CA GLY A 19 0.51 -6.48 5.25
C GLY A 19 -0.60 -6.96 4.31
N GLY A 20 -1.17 -8.14 4.56
CA GLY A 20 -2.30 -8.69 3.79
C GLY A 20 -3.61 -7.94 4.04
N ASP A 21 -3.91 -7.65 5.30
CA ASP A 21 -5.10 -6.88 5.68
C ASP A 21 -5.01 -5.44 5.18
N SER A 22 -3.82 -4.86 5.24
CA SER A 22 -3.54 -3.53 4.67
C SER A 22 -3.71 -3.54 3.15
N PHE A 23 -3.23 -4.57 2.45
CA PHE A 23 -3.50 -4.74 1.02
C PHE A 23 -5.00 -4.81 0.72
N ALA A 24 -5.74 -5.64 1.45
CA ALA A 24 -7.18 -5.79 1.24
C ALA A 24 -7.93 -4.47 1.50
N SER A 25 -7.59 -3.76 2.59
CA SER A 25 -8.21 -2.47 2.92
C SER A 25 -7.89 -1.39 1.88
N GLY A 26 -6.64 -1.30 1.42
CA GLY A 26 -6.22 -0.39 0.36
C GLY A 26 -6.89 -0.71 -0.98
N LEU A 27 -7.04 -2.00 -1.32
CA LEU A 27 -7.74 -2.44 -2.53
C LEU A 27 -9.22 -2.03 -2.51
N ILE A 28 -9.91 -2.30 -1.41
CA ILE A 28 -11.32 -1.92 -1.22
C ILE A 28 -11.46 -0.40 -1.30
N TYR A 29 -10.59 0.35 -0.61
CA TYR A 29 -10.59 1.80 -0.67
C TYR A 29 -10.41 2.30 -2.12
N GLY A 30 -9.43 1.78 -2.85
CA GLY A 30 -9.17 2.18 -4.23
C GLY A 30 -10.38 1.94 -5.14
N PHE A 31 -11.05 0.79 -5.02
CA PHE A 31 -12.29 0.55 -5.76
C PHE A 31 -13.39 1.55 -5.43
N LEU A 32 -13.59 1.87 -4.15
CA LEU A 32 -14.62 2.83 -3.72
C LEU A 32 -14.30 4.27 -4.16
N ALA A 33 -13.02 4.63 -4.18
CA ALA A 33 -12.57 5.99 -4.48
C ALA A 33 -12.47 6.28 -5.98
N THR A 34 -12.00 5.31 -6.78
CA THR A 34 -11.69 5.54 -8.20
C THR A 34 -12.60 4.78 -9.16
N GLY A 35 -13.19 3.66 -8.72
CA GLY A 35 -13.90 2.74 -9.59
C GLY A 35 -13.01 2.02 -10.63
N ASP A 36 -11.70 2.20 -10.54
CA ASP A 36 -10.71 1.70 -11.50
C ASP A 36 -9.92 0.54 -10.89
N PRO A 37 -10.04 -0.69 -11.42
CA PRO A 37 -9.30 -1.85 -10.93
C PRO A 37 -7.78 -1.68 -10.93
N GLN A 38 -7.21 -0.96 -11.90
CA GLN A 38 -5.76 -0.75 -11.97
C GLN A 38 -5.29 0.16 -10.83
N GLN A 39 -6.03 1.24 -10.55
CA GLN A 39 -5.73 2.09 -9.41
C GLN A 39 -5.98 1.36 -8.09
N ALA A 40 -7.02 0.52 -8.01
CA ALA A 40 -7.32 -0.24 -6.81
C ALA A 40 -6.17 -1.17 -6.41
N VAL A 41 -5.56 -1.89 -7.36
CA VAL A 41 -4.40 -2.75 -7.05
C VAL A 41 -3.18 -1.92 -6.61
N GLU A 42 -3.01 -0.70 -7.11
CA GLU A 42 -1.95 0.20 -6.64
C GLU A 42 -2.15 0.69 -5.20
N TYR A 43 -3.38 1.03 -4.82
CA TYR A 43 -3.71 1.38 -3.43
C TYR A 43 -3.45 0.21 -2.48
N GLY A 44 -3.90 -0.99 -2.83
CA GLY A 44 -3.63 -2.18 -2.03
C GLY A 44 -2.13 -2.44 -1.88
N ALA A 45 -1.39 -2.46 -2.98
CA ALA A 45 0.04 -2.75 -2.95
C ALA A 45 0.85 -1.69 -2.16
N ALA A 46 0.52 -0.41 -2.33
CA ALA A 46 1.17 0.67 -1.59
C ALA A 46 0.88 0.60 -0.08
N HIS A 47 -0.38 0.36 0.31
CA HIS A 47 -0.75 0.28 1.72
C HIS A 47 -0.15 -0.96 2.41
N GLY A 48 -0.20 -2.12 1.74
CA GLY A 48 0.46 -3.34 2.22
C GLY A 48 1.98 -3.16 2.41
N ALA A 49 2.63 -2.50 1.45
CA ALA A 49 4.05 -2.17 1.55
C ALA A 49 4.37 -1.27 2.76
N LEU A 50 3.58 -0.21 2.99
CA LEU A 50 3.78 0.70 4.12
C LEU A 50 3.58 0.00 5.47
N ALA A 51 2.55 -0.85 5.58
CA ALA A 51 2.31 -1.61 6.81
C ALA A 51 3.50 -2.49 7.19
N MET A 52 4.15 -3.13 6.20
CA MET A 52 5.32 -3.97 6.43
C MET A 52 6.58 -3.20 6.84
N THR A 53 6.58 -1.87 6.72
CA THR A 53 7.70 -0.99 7.13
C THR A 53 7.50 -0.39 8.53
N THR A 54 6.38 -0.71 9.20
CA THR A 54 6.05 -0.23 10.55
C THR A 54 5.99 -1.38 11.56
N PRO A 55 6.39 -1.18 12.83
CA PRO A 55 6.25 -2.23 13.84
C PRO A 55 4.78 -2.42 14.27
N GLY A 56 4.29 -3.66 14.26
CA GLY A 56 3.00 -4.06 14.82
C GLY A 56 1.83 -4.14 13.82
N ASP A 57 0.67 -4.63 14.31
CA ASP A 57 -0.49 -5.03 13.48
C ASP A 57 -1.34 -3.86 12.94
N THR A 58 -1.16 -2.64 13.46
CA THR A 58 -1.93 -1.47 13.04
C THR A 58 -1.06 -0.57 12.19
N SER A 59 -1.37 -0.47 10.90
CA SER A 59 -0.67 0.48 10.03
C SER A 59 -0.99 1.90 10.52
N MET A 60 0.04 2.68 10.86
CA MET A 60 -0.08 4.13 11.07
C MET A 60 -0.02 4.90 9.75
N ALA A 61 -0.14 4.20 8.61
CA ALA A 61 -0.06 4.77 7.28
C ALA A 61 -1.26 5.67 7.01
N THR A 62 -0.98 6.88 6.56
CA THR A 62 -1.97 7.88 6.14
C THR A 62 -2.28 7.73 4.65
N LEU A 63 -3.47 8.18 4.23
CA LEU A 63 -3.84 8.21 2.81
C LEU A 63 -2.80 8.97 1.96
N ALA A 64 -2.28 10.09 2.47
CA ALA A 64 -1.28 10.88 1.78
C ALA A 64 0.05 10.13 1.58
N GLU A 65 0.43 9.23 2.50
CA GLU A 65 1.61 8.36 2.32
C GLU A 65 1.36 7.29 1.25
N VAL A 66 0.16 6.70 1.24
CA VAL A 66 -0.25 5.72 0.24
C VAL A 66 -0.23 6.36 -1.16
N GLU A 67 -0.88 7.51 -1.35
CA GLU A 67 -0.91 8.22 -2.63
C GLU A 67 0.49 8.64 -3.11
N ARG A 68 1.34 9.11 -2.18
CA ARG A 68 2.74 9.42 -2.50
C ARG A 68 3.50 8.17 -2.98
N LEU A 69 3.27 7.03 -2.37
CA LEU A 69 3.91 5.77 -2.77
C LEU A 69 3.35 5.24 -4.11
N ILE A 70 2.07 5.46 -4.41
CA ILE A 70 1.49 5.19 -5.73
C ILE A 70 2.14 6.08 -6.80
N GLY A 71 2.37 7.37 -6.49
CA GLY A 71 3.03 8.33 -7.38
C GLY A 71 4.54 8.12 -7.59
N GLY A 72 5.12 7.04 -7.07
CA GLY A 72 6.55 6.72 -7.22
C GLY A 72 7.46 7.24 -6.09
N GLY A 73 6.89 7.70 -4.98
CA GLY A 73 7.63 8.03 -3.77
C GLY A 73 8.26 6.79 -3.10
N SER A 74 9.20 7.01 -2.18
CA SER A 74 9.79 5.92 -1.38
C SER A 74 8.81 5.42 -0.32
N ALA A 75 8.79 4.11 -0.06
CA ALA A 75 8.02 3.48 1.03
C ALA A 75 8.59 3.78 2.44
N ARG A 76 9.61 4.62 2.55
CA ARG A 76 10.17 5.02 3.83
C ARG A 76 9.23 6.00 4.53
N VAL A 77 8.71 5.59 5.69
CA VAL A 77 7.91 6.47 6.56
C VAL A 77 8.74 7.70 6.93
N GLN A 78 8.32 8.87 6.44
CA GLN A 78 8.86 10.16 6.89
C GLN A 78 8.02 10.61 8.08
N ARG A 79 8.66 10.71 9.25
CA ARG A 79 8.05 11.24 10.49
C ARG A 79 8.27 12.73 10.59
#